data_AF-A0A6M5Z3B7-F1
#
_entry.id   AF-A0A6M5Z3B7-F1
#
_cell.length_a   1.000
_cell.length_b   1.000
_cell.length_c   1.000
_cell.angle_alpha   90.00
_cell.angle_beta   90.00
_cell.angle_gamma   90.00
#
_symmetry.space_group_name_H-M   'P 1'
#
loop_
_entity.id
_entity.type
_entity.pdbx_description
1 polymer ?
#
loop_
_entity_poly.entity_id
_entity_poly.type
_entity_poly.pdbx_seq_one_letter_code
_entity_poly.pdbx_strand_id
1 'polypeptide(L)'
;MIRYAVALAGLLVACCAASCDDKDPVKDKLFAAKKAYDAEMKLYRKAAEEWFDKREGAARNDGNKKLVDQVKAERATFEGSGALPKAVPAAIPQQAAAANKALEAAYQLAVKEYLIAKDDAAAAGMEIELKQFRATRPDAKADAKDAYPVGTILSGQLRWNGDPGDHSYLIVVTERTGKGFRGVARLDYGPSGDPKRKALYDIDGEITPQGLKYKGEVPGLGQVEGKWVKDVLQITASADNGGTLSGGLRFKKN
;
A
#
# COMPACT_ATOMS: atom_id res chain seq x y z
N MET A 1 16.09 -35.64 5.29
CA MET A 1 17.46 -35.82 5.83
C MET A 1 18.39 -34.86 5.13
N ILE A 2 18.58 -33.64 5.64
CA ILE A 2 19.75 -32.80 5.35
C ILE A 2 20.04 -32.01 6.63
N ARG A 3 21.21 -32.28 7.23
CA ARG A 3 21.73 -31.69 8.46
C ARG A 3 22.64 -30.54 8.06
N TYR A 4 22.38 -29.32 8.53
CA TYR A 4 23.38 -28.25 8.50
C TYR A 4 23.62 -27.76 9.92
N ALA A 5 24.65 -28.34 10.53
CA ALA A 5 25.32 -27.78 11.69
C ALA A 5 26.46 -26.91 11.17
N VAL A 6 26.38 -25.60 11.40
CA VAL A 6 27.55 -24.72 11.32
C VAL A 6 27.64 -24.04 12.68
N ALA A 7 28.55 -24.58 13.48
CA ALA A 7 29.01 -23.97 14.71
C ALA A 7 30.02 -22.87 14.35
N LEU A 8 29.79 -21.65 14.85
CA LEU A 8 30.77 -20.57 14.79
C LEU A 8 30.93 -20.02 16.21
N ALA A 9 32.08 -20.35 16.78
CA ALA A 9 32.50 -19.96 18.13
C ALA A 9 33.34 -18.69 18.07
N GLY A 10 32.92 -17.69 18.85
CA GLY A 10 33.78 -16.87 19.72
C GLY A 10 34.66 -15.77 19.11
N LEU A 11 34.38 -14.52 19.49
CA LEU A 11 35.40 -13.67 20.13
C LEU A 11 34.74 -12.66 21.08
N LEU A 12 35.19 -12.72 22.34
CA LEU A 12 34.89 -11.79 23.44
C LEU A 12 35.54 -10.42 23.19
N VAL A 13 34.79 -9.34 23.36
CA VAL A 13 35.30 -8.08 23.91
C VAL A 13 34.36 -7.69 25.06
N ALA A 14 34.77 -8.07 26.27
CA ALA A 14 34.18 -7.59 27.51
C ALA A 14 34.78 -6.23 27.85
N CYS A 15 34.05 -5.16 27.54
CA CYS A 15 34.21 -3.87 28.19
C CYS A 15 32.95 -3.65 29.03
N CYS A 16 32.96 -4.19 30.25
CA CYS A 16 31.92 -3.92 31.25
C CYS A 16 32.11 -2.49 31.76
N ALA A 17 31.70 -1.51 30.97
CA ALA A 17 31.20 -0.28 31.55
C ALA A 17 29.96 -0.69 32.34
N ALA A 18 30.00 -0.50 33.66
CA ALA A 18 28.82 -0.49 34.50
C ALA A 18 27.98 0.73 34.11
N SER A 19 27.33 0.67 32.95
CA SER A 19 26.13 1.43 32.70
C SER A 19 25.14 0.93 33.74
N CYS A 20 24.86 1.78 34.73
CA CYS A 20 23.63 1.72 35.49
C CYS A 20 22.52 1.27 34.54
N ASP A 21 21.98 0.09 34.82
CA ASP A 21 20.83 -0.53 34.16
C ASP A 21 19.61 0.36 34.44
N ASP A 22 19.63 1.58 33.89
CA ASP A 22 18.48 2.45 33.80
C ASP A 22 17.53 1.75 32.85
N LYS A 23 16.72 0.87 33.42
CA LYS A 23 15.65 0.16 32.74
C LYS A 23 14.81 1.19 32.03
N ASP A 24 14.96 1.25 30.71
CA ASP A 24 14.20 2.14 29.86
C ASP A 24 12.73 1.67 29.85
N PRO A 25 11.83 2.37 30.54
CA PRO A 25 10.45 1.94 30.67
C PRO A 25 9.71 1.98 29.33
N VAL A 26 10.20 2.75 28.35
CA VAL A 26 9.64 2.83 26.99
C VAL A 26 9.91 1.51 26.26
N LYS A 27 11.13 0.98 26.36
CA LYS A 27 11.51 -0.32 25.76
C LYS A 27 10.71 -1.46 26.37
N ASP A 28 10.52 -1.48 27.68
CA ASP A 28 9.76 -2.52 28.36
C ASP A 28 8.30 -2.56 27.90
N LYS A 29 7.65 -1.39 27.79
CA LYS A 29 6.27 -1.27 27.24
C LYS A 29 6.20 -1.75 25.79
N LEU A 30 7.13 -1.31 24.94
CA LEU A 30 7.14 -1.70 23.53
C LEU A 30 7.40 -3.20 23.37
N PHE A 31 8.29 -3.78 24.16
CA PHE A 31 8.55 -5.21 24.18
C PHE A 31 7.32 -6.01 24.60
N ALA A 32 6.60 -5.57 25.63
CA ALA A 32 5.33 -6.17 26.02
C ALA A 32 4.29 -6.11 24.89
N ALA A 33 4.20 -4.98 24.18
CA ALA A 33 3.32 -4.82 23.01
C ALA A 33 3.72 -5.76 21.85
N LYS A 34 5.01 -5.90 21.54
CA LYS A 34 5.52 -6.86 20.54
C LYS A 34 5.16 -8.30 20.90
N LYS A 35 5.30 -8.68 22.17
CA LYS A 35 4.91 -10.01 22.66
C LYS A 35 3.40 -10.26 22.55
N ALA A 36 2.59 -9.27 22.89
CA ALA A 36 1.13 -9.35 22.74
C ALA A 36 0.73 -9.49 21.27
N TYR A 37 1.37 -8.72 20.38
CA TYR A 37 1.19 -8.84 18.94
C TYR A 37 1.48 -10.25 18.44
N ASP A 38 2.62 -10.84 18.81
CA ASP A 38 2.98 -12.20 18.39
C ASP A 38 1.98 -13.24 18.88
N ALA A 39 1.44 -13.07 20.09
CA ALA A 39 0.39 -13.94 20.62
C ALA A 39 -0.90 -13.84 19.79
N GLU A 40 -1.36 -12.63 19.49
CA GLU A 40 -2.56 -12.41 18.67
C GLU A 40 -2.38 -12.90 17.24
N MET A 41 -1.20 -12.71 16.63
CA MET A 41 -0.92 -13.20 15.28
C MET A 41 -0.89 -14.73 15.20
N LYS A 42 -0.50 -15.42 16.29
CA LYS A 42 -0.64 -16.89 16.39
C LYS A 42 -2.10 -17.31 16.45
N LEU A 43 -2.93 -16.61 17.23
CA LEU A 43 -4.37 -16.89 17.29
C LEU A 43 -5.05 -16.65 15.94
N TYR A 44 -4.71 -15.56 15.26
CA TYR A 44 -5.16 -15.26 13.89
C TYR A 44 -4.83 -16.39 12.91
N ARG A 45 -3.57 -16.87 12.90
CA ARG A 45 -3.15 -17.98 12.02
C ARG A 45 -3.93 -19.25 12.32
N LYS A 46 -4.08 -19.59 13.60
CA LYS A 46 -4.85 -20.75 14.04
C LYS A 46 -6.31 -20.66 13.58
N ALA A 47 -6.95 -19.50 13.75
CA ALA A 47 -8.33 -19.29 13.32
C ALA A 47 -8.51 -19.43 11.80
N ALA A 48 -7.53 -18.95 11.02
CA ALA A 48 -7.50 -19.14 9.57
C ALA A 48 -7.33 -20.62 9.17
N GLU A 49 -6.40 -21.34 9.82
CA GLU A 49 -6.18 -22.78 9.60
C GLU A 49 -7.43 -23.60 9.90
N GLU A 50 -8.06 -23.39 11.05
CA GLU A 50 -9.32 -24.07 11.42
C GLU A 50 -10.45 -23.79 10.42
N TRP A 51 -10.50 -22.57 9.86
CA TRP A 51 -11.47 -22.23 8.81
C TRP A 51 -11.20 -22.99 7.51
N PHE A 52 -9.94 -23.07 7.07
CA PHE A 52 -9.55 -23.84 5.89
C PHE A 52 -9.86 -25.32 6.07
N ASP A 53 -9.55 -25.90 7.23
CA ASP A 53 -9.80 -27.32 7.53
C ASP A 53 -11.29 -27.65 7.51
N LYS A 54 -12.13 -26.82 8.13
CA LYS A 54 -13.60 -27.00 8.09
C LYS A 54 -14.15 -26.94 6.67
N ARG A 55 -13.69 -25.97 5.87
CA ARG A 55 -14.15 -25.80 4.49
C ARG A 55 -13.69 -26.93 3.57
N GLU A 56 -12.44 -27.38 3.73
CA GLU A 56 -11.93 -28.54 3.02
C GLU A 56 -12.67 -29.83 3.41
N GLY A 57 -12.89 -30.05 4.71
CA GLY A 57 -13.62 -31.19 5.24
C GLY A 57 -15.05 -31.27 4.68
N ALA A 58 -15.78 -30.16 4.68
CA ALA A 58 -17.11 -30.08 4.07
C ALA A 58 -17.06 -30.43 2.57
N ALA A 59 -16.14 -29.83 1.81
CA ALA A 59 -15.99 -30.11 0.38
C ALA A 59 -15.67 -31.57 0.07
N ARG A 60 -14.88 -32.24 0.93
CA ARG A 60 -14.56 -33.67 0.81
C ARG A 60 -15.78 -34.54 1.10
N ASN A 61 -16.53 -34.23 2.15
CA ASN A 61 -17.75 -34.96 2.50
C ASN A 61 -18.81 -34.85 1.40
N ASP A 62 -18.87 -33.71 0.71
CA ASP A 62 -19.76 -33.46 -0.43
C ASP A 62 -19.24 -34.07 -1.76
N GLY A 63 -18.06 -34.69 -1.77
CA GLY A 63 -17.44 -35.21 -3.00
C GLY A 63 -17.03 -34.13 -4.02
N ASN A 64 -16.93 -32.86 -3.60
CA ASN A 64 -16.65 -31.73 -4.48
C ASN A 64 -15.14 -31.51 -4.67
N LYS A 65 -14.52 -32.31 -5.54
CA LYS A 65 -13.08 -32.22 -5.84
C LYS A 65 -12.62 -30.82 -6.24
N LYS A 66 -13.40 -30.10 -7.07
CA LYS A 66 -13.05 -28.75 -7.52
C LYS A 66 -12.88 -27.78 -6.35
N LEU A 67 -13.78 -27.86 -5.37
CA LEU A 67 -13.72 -27.02 -4.18
C LEU A 67 -12.55 -27.40 -3.27
N VAL A 68 -12.23 -28.69 -3.13
CA VAL A 68 -11.03 -29.14 -2.39
C VAL A 68 -9.75 -28.56 -3.00
N ASP A 69 -9.61 -28.63 -4.31
CA ASP A 69 -8.43 -28.11 -5.03
C ASP A 69 -8.33 -26.57 -4.87
N GLN A 70 -9.47 -25.86 -4.94
CA GLN A 70 -9.53 -24.42 -4.68
C GLN A 70 -9.08 -24.07 -3.24
N VAL A 71 -9.62 -24.77 -2.24
CA VAL A 71 -9.29 -24.52 -0.82
C VAL A 71 -7.80 -24.73 -0.56
N LYS A 72 -7.16 -25.73 -1.19
CA LYS A 72 -5.71 -25.95 -1.10
C LYS A 72 -4.90 -24.82 -1.73
N ALA A 73 -5.31 -24.31 -2.90
CA ALA A 73 -4.63 -23.19 -3.54
C ALA A 73 -4.74 -21.89 -2.70
N GLU A 74 -5.92 -21.65 -2.12
CA GLU A 74 -6.14 -20.52 -1.20
C GLU A 74 -5.32 -20.67 0.08
N ARG A 75 -5.24 -21.87 0.67
CA ARG A 75 -4.39 -22.17 1.83
C ARG A 75 -2.92 -21.90 1.53
N ALA A 76 -2.40 -22.39 0.39
CA ALA A 76 -1.02 -22.13 -0.02
C ALA A 76 -0.75 -20.63 -0.22
N THR A 77 -1.72 -19.89 -0.76
CA THR A 77 -1.63 -18.42 -0.90
C THR A 77 -1.57 -17.73 0.46
N PHE A 78 -2.37 -18.17 1.43
CA PHE A 78 -2.34 -17.67 2.81
C PHE A 78 -1.02 -17.98 3.50
N GLU A 79 -0.47 -19.19 3.36
CA GLU A 79 0.81 -19.56 3.94
C GLU A 79 1.98 -18.75 3.37
N GLY A 80 1.95 -18.45 2.06
CA GLY A 80 3.00 -17.69 1.38
C GLY A 80 2.92 -16.17 1.57
N SER A 81 1.71 -15.60 1.59
CA SER A 81 1.51 -14.14 1.57
C SER A 81 0.75 -13.58 2.77
N GLY A 82 0.12 -14.44 3.59
CA GLY A 82 -0.83 -14.03 4.61
C GLY A 82 -2.19 -13.56 4.07
N ALA A 83 -2.41 -13.59 2.74
CA ALA A 83 -3.64 -13.13 2.13
C ALA A 83 -4.78 -14.14 2.31
N LEU A 84 -5.91 -13.67 2.88
CA LEU A 84 -7.11 -14.46 3.06
C LEU A 84 -8.07 -14.32 1.86
N PRO A 85 -8.79 -15.39 1.48
CA PRO A 85 -9.85 -15.28 0.47
C PRO A 85 -11.02 -14.42 0.98
N LYS A 86 -11.75 -13.78 0.05
CA LYS A 86 -12.88 -12.90 0.39
C LYS A 86 -14.03 -13.61 1.13
N ALA A 87 -14.08 -14.94 1.06
CA ALA A 87 -15.11 -15.76 1.69
C ALA A 87 -14.84 -16.03 3.19
N VAL A 88 -13.69 -15.64 3.73
CA VAL A 88 -13.39 -15.82 5.16
C VAL A 88 -14.32 -14.96 6.02
N PRO A 89 -14.85 -15.49 7.16
CA PRO A 89 -15.58 -14.70 8.14
C PRO A 89 -14.81 -13.44 8.56
N ALA A 90 -15.48 -12.30 8.54
CA ALA A 90 -14.86 -10.99 8.80
C ALA A 90 -14.14 -10.89 10.17
N ALA A 91 -14.53 -11.71 11.14
CA ALA A 91 -13.90 -11.77 12.46
C ALA A 91 -12.40 -12.13 12.38
N ILE A 92 -12.00 -13.02 11.46
CA ILE A 92 -10.61 -13.47 11.32
C ILE A 92 -9.69 -12.32 10.87
N PRO A 93 -9.93 -11.62 9.74
CA PRO A 93 -9.10 -10.48 9.35
C PRO A 93 -9.19 -9.30 10.33
N GLN A 94 -10.33 -9.11 11.02
CA GLN A 94 -10.45 -8.08 12.06
C GLN A 94 -9.49 -8.31 13.23
N GLN A 95 -9.19 -9.56 13.59
CA GLN A 95 -8.24 -9.88 14.66
C GLN A 95 -6.82 -9.41 14.31
N ALA A 96 -6.32 -9.73 13.12
CA ALA A 96 -5.01 -9.26 12.67
C ALA A 96 -4.96 -7.73 12.58
N ALA A 97 -6.02 -7.09 12.07
CA ALA A 97 -6.10 -5.64 11.98
C ALA A 97 -6.05 -4.97 13.37
N ALA A 98 -6.72 -5.54 14.38
CA ALA A 98 -6.69 -5.04 15.75
C ALA A 98 -5.29 -5.17 16.37
N ALA A 99 -4.63 -6.33 16.21
CA ALA A 99 -3.27 -6.56 16.69
C ALA A 99 -2.28 -5.59 16.04
N ASN A 100 -2.36 -5.42 14.72
CA ASN A 100 -1.54 -4.47 13.98
C ASN A 100 -1.70 -3.03 14.50
N LYS A 101 -2.95 -2.59 14.71
CA LYS A 101 -3.25 -1.25 15.22
C LYS A 101 -2.71 -1.04 16.64
N ALA A 102 -2.78 -2.06 17.49
CA ALA A 102 -2.26 -1.99 18.86
C ALA A 102 -0.74 -1.83 18.88
N LEU A 103 -0.01 -2.63 18.09
CA LEU A 103 1.44 -2.52 18.00
C LEU A 103 1.89 -1.19 17.37
N GLU A 104 1.19 -0.74 16.32
CA GLU A 104 1.42 0.58 15.72
C GLU A 104 1.22 1.73 16.72
N ALA A 105 0.17 1.68 17.53
CA ALA A 105 -0.05 2.66 18.59
C ALA A 105 1.06 2.65 19.65
N ALA A 106 1.59 1.47 19.99
CA ALA A 106 2.72 1.34 20.92
C ALA A 106 4.01 1.98 20.38
N TYR A 107 4.31 1.81 19.08
CA TYR A 107 5.42 2.50 18.43
C TYR A 107 5.24 4.02 18.44
N GLN A 108 4.05 4.52 18.09
CA GLN A 108 3.77 5.95 18.11
C GLN A 108 3.91 6.55 19.52
N LEU A 109 3.47 5.81 20.54
CA LEU A 109 3.65 6.20 21.94
C LEU A 109 5.14 6.22 22.30
N ALA A 110 5.92 5.22 21.89
CA ALA A 110 7.36 5.17 22.14
C ALA A 110 8.10 6.36 21.51
N VAL A 111 7.81 6.70 20.25
CA VAL A 111 8.36 7.90 19.58
C VAL A 111 8.05 9.15 20.40
N LYS A 112 6.79 9.32 20.83
CA LYS A 112 6.37 10.47 21.64
C LYS A 112 7.10 10.51 22.99
N GLU A 113 7.23 9.39 23.70
CA GLU A 113 7.92 9.32 24.99
C GLU A 113 9.41 9.65 24.87
N TYR A 114 10.11 9.16 23.83
CA TYR A 114 11.51 9.52 23.57
C TYR A 114 11.71 10.99 23.22
N LEU A 115 10.79 11.60 22.45
CA LEU A 115 10.83 13.04 22.16
C LEU A 115 10.67 13.88 23.44
N ILE A 116 9.80 13.47 24.37
CA ILE A 116 9.66 14.14 25.67
C ILE A 116 10.95 14.00 26.51
N ALA A 117 11.60 12.84 26.43
CA ALA A 117 12.89 12.57 27.07
C ALA A 117 14.08 13.27 26.38
N LYS A 118 13.85 13.96 25.25
CA LYS A 118 14.88 14.59 24.40
C LYS A 118 15.92 13.61 23.86
N ASP A 119 15.52 12.35 23.64
CA ASP A 119 16.34 11.34 22.95
C ASP A 119 15.89 11.23 21.49
N ASP A 120 16.31 12.21 20.68
CA ASP A 120 15.96 12.30 19.26
C ASP A 120 16.48 11.09 18.46
N ALA A 121 17.59 10.49 18.88
CA ALA A 121 18.17 9.32 18.23
C ALA A 121 17.29 8.08 18.43
N ALA A 122 16.82 7.83 19.66
CA ALA A 122 15.89 6.74 19.93
C ALA A 122 14.54 6.95 19.24
N ALA A 123 14.01 8.18 19.25
CA ALA A 123 12.78 8.53 18.55
C ALA A 123 12.87 8.21 17.04
N ALA A 124 13.95 8.67 16.37
CA ALA A 124 14.18 8.38 14.96
C ALA A 124 14.31 6.87 14.68
N GLY A 125 14.98 6.13 15.56
CA GLY A 125 15.06 4.67 15.47
C GLY A 125 13.68 4.00 15.50
N MET A 126 12.80 4.44 16.41
CA MET A 126 11.43 3.92 16.51
C MET A 126 10.57 4.28 15.29
N GLU A 127 10.76 5.45 14.68
CA GLU A 127 10.06 5.82 13.43
C GLU A 127 10.45 4.92 12.26
N ILE A 128 11.75 4.56 12.15
CA ILE A 128 12.24 3.62 11.14
C ILE A 128 11.61 2.23 11.36
N GLU A 129 11.63 1.71 12.59
CA GLU A 129 10.99 0.42 12.92
C GLU A 129 9.49 0.44 12.60
N LEU A 130 8.78 1.52 12.95
CA LEU A 130 7.36 1.67 12.64
C LEU A 130 7.11 1.65 11.12
N LYS A 131 7.94 2.33 10.33
CA LYS A 131 7.85 2.34 8.87
C LYS A 131 8.09 0.94 8.29
N GLN A 132 9.09 0.23 8.79
CA GLN A 132 9.35 -1.16 8.40
C GLN A 132 8.18 -2.08 8.75
N PHE A 133 7.63 -1.95 9.97
CA PHE A 133 6.47 -2.70 10.39
C PHE A 133 5.27 -2.48 9.45
N ARG A 134 4.96 -1.22 9.12
CA ARG A 134 3.92 -0.89 8.14
C ARG A 134 4.17 -1.51 6.76
N ALA A 135 5.42 -1.54 6.30
CA ALA A 135 5.77 -2.11 4.99
C ALA A 135 5.63 -3.65 4.94
N THR A 136 5.79 -4.35 6.06
CA THR A 136 5.67 -5.82 6.12
C THR A 136 4.24 -6.34 6.21
N ARG A 137 3.26 -5.46 6.41
CA ARG A 137 1.86 -5.83 6.62
C ARG A 137 1.19 -6.24 5.29
N PRO A 138 0.54 -7.42 5.21
CA PRO A 138 -0.19 -7.83 4.01
C PRO A 138 -1.46 -6.99 3.78
N ASP A 139 -1.99 -6.37 4.84
CA ASP A 139 -3.12 -5.46 4.80
C ASP A 139 -2.71 -3.99 4.60
N ALA A 140 -1.40 -3.69 4.50
CA ALA A 140 -0.93 -2.39 4.10
C ALA A 140 -1.36 -2.14 2.66
N LYS A 141 -2.57 -1.61 2.50
CA LYS A 141 -2.87 -0.77 1.36
C LYS A 141 -1.81 0.30 1.42
N ALA A 142 -0.96 0.39 0.40
CA ALA A 142 0.00 1.49 0.27
C ALA A 142 -0.76 2.75 0.67
N ASP A 143 -0.34 3.37 1.77
CA ASP A 143 -1.01 4.57 2.26
C ASP A 143 -1.17 5.47 1.04
N ALA A 144 -2.34 6.07 0.85
CA ALA A 144 -2.54 6.95 -0.31
C ALA A 144 -1.43 8.01 -0.40
N LYS A 145 -0.76 8.29 0.73
CA LYS A 145 0.41 9.15 0.81
C LYS A 145 1.67 8.60 0.13
N ASP A 146 1.87 7.29 0.17
CA ASP A 146 3.03 6.56 -0.35
C ASP A 146 2.76 5.90 -1.72
N ALA A 147 1.50 5.86 -2.16
CA ALA A 147 1.10 5.25 -3.42
C ALA A 147 1.77 5.90 -4.65
N TYR A 148 2.16 7.18 -4.56
CA TYR A 148 2.81 7.93 -5.63
C TYR A 148 3.86 8.90 -5.06
N PRO A 149 5.11 8.45 -4.77
CA PRO A 149 6.19 9.36 -4.36
C PRO A 149 6.52 10.40 -5.45
N VAL A 150 7.20 11.48 -5.08
CA VAL A 150 7.76 12.44 -6.06
C VAL A 150 8.66 11.69 -7.05
N GLY A 151 8.52 12.01 -8.35
CA GLY A 151 9.18 11.31 -9.46
C GLY A 151 8.38 10.13 -10.02
N THR A 152 7.23 9.77 -9.42
CA THR A 152 6.37 8.73 -9.99
C THR A 152 5.82 9.17 -11.33
N ILE A 153 5.99 8.30 -12.34
CA ILE A 153 5.47 8.48 -13.68
C ILE A 153 4.25 7.59 -13.86
N LEU A 154 3.11 8.18 -14.15
CA LEU A 154 1.86 7.50 -14.46
C LEU A 154 1.58 7.66 -15.94
N SER A 155 1.55 6.57 -16.68
CA SER A 155 1.27 6.60 -18.12
C SER A 155 0.10 5.69 -18.48
N GLY A 156 -0.59 6.00 -19.57
CA GLY A 156 -1.59 5.09 -20.14
C GLY A 156 -2.16 5.60 -21.47
N GLN A 157 -3.25 4.98 -21.92
CA GLN A 157 -3.91 5.27 -23.19
C GLN A 157 -5.35 5.78 -22.99
N LEU A 158 -5.59 7.02 -23.39
CA LEU A 158 -6.89 7.65 -23.45
C LEU A 158 -7.59 7.32 -24.77
N ARG A 159 -8.89 7.03 -24.67
CA ARG A 159 -9.77 6.94 -25.82
C ARG A 159 -10.85 7.99 -25.68
N TRP A 160 -10.91 8.91 -26.63
CA TRP A 160 -11.92 9.98 -26.65
C TRP A 160 -13.15 9.51 -27.40
N ASN A 161 -14.32 9.88 -26.88
CA ASN A 161 -15.57 9.69 -27.63
C ASN A 161 -15.58 10.66 -28.83
N GLY A 162 -15.54 10.11 -30.04
CA GLY A 162 -15.62 10.89 -31.29
C GLY A 162 -14.29 11.13 -32.00
N ASP A 163 -13.15 10.83 -31.38
CA ASP A 163 -11.84 10.84 -32.06
C ASP A 163 -11.32 9.40 -32.20
N PRO A 164 -11.19 8.88 -33.43
CA PRO A 164 -10.63 7.56 -33.66
C PRO A 164 -9.11 7.57 -33.39
N GLY A 165 -8.70 7.13 -32.21
CA GLY A 165 -7.30 6.94 -31.88
C GLY A 165 -7.08 6.56 -30.42
N ASP A 166 -5.96 5.90 -30.16
CA ASP A 166 -5.42 5.76 -28.81
C ASP A 166 -4.46 6.93 -28.56
N HIS A 167 -4.73 7.72 -27.53
CA HIS A 167 -3.93 8.89 -27.17
C HIS A 167 -3.11 8.55 -25.92
N SER A 168 -1.78 8.63 -25.97
CA SER A 168 -0.98 8.41 -24.77
C SER A 168 -1.00 9.64 -23.87
N TYR A 169 -0.92 9.42 -22.57
CA TYR A 169 -0.64 10.48 -21.62
C TYR A 169 0.40 10.02 -20.60
N LEU A 170 1.02 10.99 -19.96
CA LEU A 170 2.04 10.82 -18.95
C LEU A 170 1.86 11.88 -17.87
N ILE A 171 1.73 11.48 -16.62
CA ILE A 171 1.69 12.37 -15.46
C ILE A 171 2.93 12.10 -14.64
N VAL A 172 3.72 13.13 -14.36
CA VAL A 172 4.87 13.06 -13.45
C VAL A 172 4.50 13.78 -12.17
N VAL A 173 4.56 13.09 -11.04
CA VAL A 173 4.37 13.71 -9.72
C VAL A 173 5.62 14.52 -9.37
N THR A 174 5.51 15.84 -9.26
CA THR A 174 6.64 16.74 -8.99
C THR A 174 6.71 17.18 -7.53
N GLU A 175 5.56 17.29 -6.86
CA GLU A 175 5.50 17.67 -5.45
C GLU A 175 4.42 16.87 -4.70
N ARG A 176 4.59 16.70 -3.39
CA ARG A 176 3.66 15.98 -2.51
C ARG A 176 3.46 16.73 -1.20
N THR A 177 2.19 16.96 -0.83
CA THR A 177 1.80 17.62 0.42
C THR A 177 0.64 16.86 1.05
N GLY A 178 0.94 15.89 1.92
CA GLY A 178 -0.08 15.06 2.55
C GLY A 178 -0.86 14.23 1.53
N LYS A 179 -2.15 14.53 1.34
CA LYS A 179 -2.96 13.93 0.27
C LYS A 179 -2.81 14.67 -1.06
N GLY A 180 -2.45 15.94 -1.04
CA GLY A 180 -2.26 16.75 -2.24
C GLY A 180 -0.99 16.37 -3.02
N PHE A 181 -1.00 16.56 -4.33
CA PHE A 181 0.17 16.48 -5.18
C PHE A 181 0.14 17.58 -6.24
N ARG A 182 1.32 18.03 -6.67
CA ARG A 182 1.47 18.73 -7.95
C ARG A 182 2.19 17.82 -8.93
N GLY A 183 1.88 17.96 -10.20
CA GLY A 183 2.53 17.20 -11.24
C GLY A 183 2.52 17.91 -12.57
N VAL A 184 3.18 17.31 -13.54
CA VAL A 184 3.14 17.73 -14.93
C VAL A 184 2.45 16.63 -15.74
N ALA A 185 1.34 16.96 -16.39
CA ALA A 185 0.68 16.12 -17.35
C ALA A 185 1.18 16.44 -18.76
N ARG A 186 1.48 15.39 -19.52
CA ARG A 186 1.70 15.42 -20.95
C ARG A 186 0.59 14.62 -21.60
N LEU A 187 -0.13 15.24 -22.54
CA LEU A 187 -1.12 14.57 -23.38
C LEU A 187 -0.55 14.52 -24.80
N ASP A 188 -0.31 13.32 -25.31
CA ASP A 188 0.06 13.13 -26.71
C ASP A 188 -1.23 12.97 -27.53
N TYR A 189 -1.68 14.07 -28.12
CA TYR A 189 -2.86 14.08 -28.99
C TYR A 189 -2.57 13.45 -30.36
N GLY A 190 -2.77 12.13 -30.47
CA GLY A 190 -3.27 11.48 -31.68
C GLY A 190 -2.27 11.14 -32.81
N PRO A 191 -2.76 10.42 -33.83
CA PRO A 191 -1.97 9.75 -34.88
C PRO A 191 -1.46 10.67 -36.01
N SER A 192 -1.66 11.99 -35.93
CA SER A 192 -1.36 12.91 -37.06
C SER A 192 0.13 13.17 -37.28
N GLY A 193 1.01 12.61 -36.43
CA GLY A 193 2.45 12.82 -36.53
C GLY A 193 2.89 14.27 -36.33
N ASP A 194 2.00 15.19 -35.93
CA ASP A 194 2.34 16.59 -35.70
C ASP A 194 3.04 16.72 -34.33
N PRO A 195 4.38 16.85 -34.30
CA PRO A 195 5.12 16.89 -33.04
C PRO A 195 4.90 18.20 -32.27
N LYS A 196 4.20 19.18 -32.88
CA LYS A 196 3.95 20.50 -32.29
C LYS A 196 2.82 20.52 -31.27
N ARG A 197 2.05 19.43 -31.12
CA ARG A 197 0.96 19.33 -30.13
C ARG A 197 1.34 18.63 -28.83
N LYS A 198 2.64 18.62 -28.49
CA LYS A 198 3.11 18.21 -27.17
C LYS A 198 2.99 19.41 -26.24
N ALA A 199 2.01 19.40 -25.37
CA ALA A 199 1.92 20.39 -24.32
C ALA A 199 2.06 19.70 -22.96
N LEU A 200 2.84 20.36 -22.11
CA LEU A 200 3.02 20.04 -20.71
C LEU A 200 2.09 20.96 -19.93
N TYR A 201 1.36 20.39 -18.99
CA TYR A 201 0.38 21.09 -18.19
C TYR A 201 0.68 20.84 -16.73
N ASP A 202 0.75 21.91 -15.95
CA ASP A 202 0.77 21.77 -14.51
C ASP A 202 -0.60 21.30 -14.04
N ILE A 203 -0.59 20.30 -13.16
CA ILE A 203 -1.79 19.77 -12.55
C ILE A 203 -1.65 19.79 -11.04
N ASP A 204 -2.76 20.11 -10.37
CA ASP A 204 -2.92 19.99 -8.94
C ASP A 204 -3.95 18.92 -8.64
N GLY A 205 -3.69 18.09 -7.64
CA GLY A 205 -4.63 17.03 -7.30
C GLY A 205 -4.50 16.50 -5.89
N GLU A 206 -5.34 15.54 -5.57
CA GLU A 206 -5.40 14.82 -4.32
C GLU A 206 -5.40 13.31 -4.59
N ILE A 207 -4.59 12.57 -3.84
CA ILE A 207 -4.67 11.11 -3.80
C ILE A 207 -5.74 10.71 -2.80
N THR A 208 -6.76 10.04 -3.30
CA THR A 208 -7.84 9.46 -2.51
C THR A 208 -7.64 7.95 -2.39
N PRO A 209 -8.30 7.28 -1.42
CA PRO A 209 -8.34 5.82 -1.37
C PRO A 209 -8.89 5.17 -2.65
N GLN A 210 -9.63 5.92 -3.47
CA GLN A 210 -10.21 5.50 -4.74
C GLN A 210 -9.31 5.79 -5.95
N GLY A 211 -8.15 6.43 -5.75
CA GLY A 211 -7.17 6.81 -6.78
C GLY A 211 -6.92 8.32 -6.82
N LEU A 212 -6.38 8.84 -7.92
CA LEU A 212 -6.06 10.26 -8.07
C LEU A 212 -7.30 11.09 -8.45
N LYS A 213 -7.43 12.27 -7.88
CA LYS A 213 -8.29 13.33 -8.40
C LYS A 213 -7.42 14.51 -8.74
N TYR A 214 -7.50 15.06 -9.94
CA TYR A 214 -6.72 16.25 -10.29
C TYR A 214 -7.54 17.22 -11.12
N LYS A 215 -7.14 18.48 -11.06
CA LYS A 215 -7.62 19.56 -11.91
C LYS A 215 -6.42 20.24 -12.57
N GLY A 216 -6.60 20.61 -13.82
CA GLY A 216 -5.63 21.41 -14.56
C GLY A 216 -6.35 22.21 -15.63
N GLU A 217 -5.73 23.30 -16.08
CA GLU A 217 -6.20 24.07 -17.22
C GLU A 217 -5.36 23.68 -18.44
N VAL A 218 -6.05 23.30 -19.52
CA VAL A 218 -5.41 22.94 -20.78
C VAL A 218 -5.80 23.98 -21.81
N PRO A 219 -4.85 24.77 -22.34
CA PRO A 219 -5.10 25.71 -23.44
C PRO A 219 -5.89 25.05 -24.58
N GLY A 220 -7.06 25.62 -24.88
CA GLY A 220 -7.97 25.15 -25.94
C GLY A 220 -8.96 24.05 -25.52
N LEU A 221 -8.80 23.44 -24.34
CA LEU A 221 -9.72 22.43 -23.79
C LEU A 221 -10.34 22.85 -22.45
N GLY A 222 -10.00 24.03 -21.94
CA GLY A 222 -10.52 24.57 -20.69
C GLY A 222 -10.09 23.74 -19.47
N GLN A 223 -10.99 23.58 -18.51
CA GLN A 223 -10.73 22.80 -17.30
C GLN A 223 -10.79 21.30 -17.57
N VAL A 224 -9.73 20.60 -17.16
CA VAL A 224 -9.64 19.14 -17.19
C VAL A 224 -9.69 18.60 -15.77
N GLU A 225 -10.63 17.71 -15.51
CA GLU A 225 -10.74 16.97 -14.26
C GLU A 225 -10.49 15.48 -14.49
N GLY A 226 -9.59 14.89 -13.71
CA GLY A 226 -9.39 13.45 -13.65
C GLY A 226 -9.96 12.88 -12.35
N LYS A 227 -10.65 11.74 -12.41
CA LYS A 227 -11.12 10.98 -11.26
C LYS A 227 -11.01 9.47 -11.49
N TRP A 228 -10.41 8.76 -10.54
CA TRP A 228 -10.43 7.31 -10.58
C TRP A 228 -11.77 6.70 -10.09
N VAL A 229 -12.24 5.69 -10.83
CA VAL A 229 -13.45 4.90 -10.55
C VAL A 229 -13.17 3.44 -10.87
N LYS A 230 -13.08 2.57 -9.84
CA LYS A 230 -12.93 1.11 -9.99
C LYS A 230 -11.83 0.73 -11.00
N ASP A 231 -10.61 1.22 -10.76
CA ASP A 231 -9.41 1.02 -11.59
C ASP A 231 -9.42 1.74 -12.95
N VAL A 232 -10.42 2.60 -13.20
CA VAL A 232 -10.51 3.43 -14.40
C VAL A 232 -10.29 4.90 -14.08
N LEU A 233 -9.26 5.55 -14.64
CA LEU A 233 -9.16 7.02 -14.57
C LEU A 233 -10.13 7.64 -15.58
N GLN A 234 -11.23 8.21 -15.09
CA GLN A 234 -12.13 9.00 -15.91
C GLN A 234 -11.56 10.41 -16.04
N ILE A 235 -11.32 10.86 -17.26
CA ILE A 235 -10.94 12.25 -17.54
C ILE A 235 -12.14 12.92 -18.19
N THR A 236 -12.53 14.06 -17.64
CA THR A 236 -13.52 14.95 -18.21
C THR A 236 -12.85 16.28 -18.51
N ALA A 237 -12.94 16.75 -19.75
CA ALA A 237 -12.51 18.09 -20.14
C ALA A 237 -13.73 18.90 -20.57
N SER A 238 -13.85 20.13 -20.07
CA SER A 238 -14.90 21.06 -20.47
C SER A 238 -14.28 22.16 -21.31
N ALA A 239 -14.54 22.12 -22.62
CA ALA A 239 -14.09 23.15 -23.54
C ALA A 239 -14.86 24.45 -23.32
N ASP A 240 -14.21 25.59 -23.59
CA ASP A 240 -14.76 26.93 -23.39
C ASP A 240 -16.03 27.20 -24.23
N ASN A 241 -16.25 26.40 -25.27
CA ASN A 241 -17.44 26.44 -26.11
C ASN A 241 -18.63 25.63 -25.57
N GLY A 242 -18.54 25.12 -24.34
CA GLY A 242 -19.59 24.31 -23.71
C GLY A 242 -19.60 22.83 -24.09
N GLY A 243 -18.63 22.37 -24.91
CA GLY A 243 -18.45 20.96 -25.21
C GLY A 243 -17.84 20.20 -24.03
N THR A 244 -18.47 19.10 -23.61
CA THR A 244 -17.87 18.18 -22.62
C THR A 244 -17.25 16.98 -23.33
N LEU A 245 -15.97 16.76 -23.12
CA LEU A 245 -15.24 15.56 -23.54
C LEU A 245 -15.07 14.65 -22.33
N SER A 246 -15.39 13.37 -22.48
CA SER A 246 -15.13 12.37 -21.45
C SER A 246 -14.43 11.15 -22.04
N GLY A 247 -13.49 10.59 -21.27
CA GLY A 247 -12.73 9.40 -21.61
C GLY A 247 -12.46 8.55 -20.37
N GLY A 248 -12.30 7.24 -20.54
CA GLY A 248 -12.02 6.30 -19.46
C GLY A 248 -10.72 5.54 -19.71
N LEU A 249 -9.83 5.55 -18.73
CA LEU A 249 -8.52 4.92 -18.78
C LEU A 249 -8.48 3.63 -18.00
N ARG A 250 -8.21 2.50 -18.64
CA ARG A 250 -7.89 1.26 -17.91
C ARG A 250 -6.38 1.11 -17.79
N PHE A 251 -5.89 0.99 -16.57
CA PHE A 251 -4.48 0.67 -16.34
C PHE A 251 -4.28 -0.83 -16.53
N LYS A 252 -3.28 -1.19 -17.33
CA LYS A 252 -2.61 -2.48 -17.19
C LYS A 252 -1.52 -2.28 -16.15
N LYS A 253 -1.65 -2.94 -15.01
CA LYS A 253 -0.57 -3.04 -14.03
C LYS A 253 0.53 -3.86 -14.71
N ASN A 254 1.66 -3.23 -15.04
CA ASN A 254 2.86 -3.96 -15.45
C ASN A 254 3.47 -4.66 -14.24
#